data_AF-A0A944Q6R3-F1
#
_entry.id   AF-A0A944Q6R3-F1
#
_cell.length_a   1.000
_cell.length_b   1.000
_cell.length_c   1.000
_cell.angle_alpha   90.00
_cell.angle_beta   90.00
_cell.angle_gamma   90.00
#
_symmetry.space_group_name_H-M   'P 1'
#
loop_
_entity.id
_entity.type
_entity.pdbx_description
1 polymer ?
#
loop_
_entity_poly.entity_id
_entity_poly.type
_entity_poly.pdbx_seq_one_letter_code
_entity_poly.pdbx_strand_id
1 'polypeptide(L)'
;MDEHMFQVGKAGGVPCTFRLQLFTAADERTVAVATQGPDEGASLVNRAEQYAAAVWRTHCSSESEPPIWVQHMLPDEEFSVVSFDVTGPFQLKAPGWHTLTDEQLTTLAGCDVDPSRGDGYVAFVPPPPDRLRYDIIPVAHLPEPQPFREPCMSRRVSRLGILLRRIRQRRPGPGAGCCWYHKQDWAAVSELAIRLADDARQDRLADEDIGEEVPERARRLGVADHDIRALESLLSPAAAIFPHLGPDPGYTNGNHRARAMRDAGVERTIVTTYLPPEGTN
;
A
#
# COMPACT_ATOMS: atom_id res chain seq x y z
N MET A 1 -11.85 8.79 33.17
CA MET A 1 -12.58 8.91 31.89
C MET A 1 -12.19 7.72 31.03
N ASP A 2 -13.10 7.19 30.22
CA ASP A 2 -12.82 6.05 29.34
C ASP A 2 -13.49 6.28 27.98
N GLU A 3 -12.69 6.44 26.93
CA GLU A 3 -13.14 6.67 25.56
C GLU A 3 -12.63 5.55 24.65
N HIS A 4 -13.54 4.73 24.12
CA HIS A 4 -13.16 3.50 23.41
C HIS A 4 -12.65 3.72 21.97
N MET A 5 -12.89 4.90 21.39
CA MET A 5 -12.65 5.22 19.97
C MET A 5 -12.02 6.61 19.78
N PHE A 6 -11.07 7.00 20.64
CA PHE A 6 -10.38 8.28 20.49
C PHE A 6 -9.66 8.32 19.15
N GLN A 7 -9.91 9.36 18.35
CA GLN A 7 -9.47 9.43 16.95
C GLN A 7 -8.51 10.59 16.69
N VAL A 8 -7.38 10.30 16.04
CA VAL A 8 -6.34 11.30 15.68
C VAL A 8 -6.07 11.29 14.17
N GLY A 9 -7.14 11.41 13.39
CA GLY A 9 -7.10 11.52 11.92
C GLY A 9 -7.17 10.18 11.19
N LYS A 10 -6.45 10.08 10.07
CA LYS A 10 -6.40 8.90 9.19
C LYS A 10 -4.97 8.62 8.70
N ALA A 11 -4.64 7.36 8.44
CA ALA A 11 -3.43 6.91 7.76
C ALA A 11 -3.82 5.94 6.64
N GLY A 12 -3.50 6.25 5.38
CA GLY A 12 -3.88 5.40 4.24
C GLY A 12 -5.39 5.19 4.10
N GLY A 13 -6.21 6.16 4.51
CA GLY A 13 -7.67 6.05 4.51
C GLY A 13 -8.27 5.37 5.75
N VAL A 14 -7.47 4.66 6.54
CA VAL A 14 -7.87 4.01 7.79
C VAL A 14 -7.89 5.03 8.94
N PRO A 15 -8.97 5.14 9.73
CA PRO A 15 -8.99 5.94 10.95
C PRO A 15 -7.90 5.52 11.92
N CYS A 16 -7.17 6.50 12.46
CA CYS A 16 -6.22 6.27 13.54
C CYS A 16 -6.97 6.32 14.88
N THR A 17 -7.28 5.16 15.46
CA THR A 17 -8.07 5.04 16.71
C THR A 17 -7.36 4.26 17.79
N PHE A 18 -7.74 4.50 19.04
CA PHE A 18 -7.35 3.70 20.21
C PHE A 18 -8.36 3.94 21.35
N ARG A 19 -8.40 3.04 22.34
CA ARG A 19 -9.05 3.32 23.63
C ARG A 19 -8.16 4.25 24.43
N LEU A 20 -8.75 5.27 25.04
CA LEU A 20 -8.10 6.19 25.94
C LEU A 20 -8.73 6.12 27.33
N GLN A 21 -7.97 5.66 28.32
CA GLN A 21 -8.33 5.77 29.73
C GLN A 21 -7.52 6.90 30.37
N LEU A 22 -8.21 7.89 30.94
CA LEU A 22 -7.58 8.98 31.69
C LEU A 22 -7.87 8.83 33.18
N PHE A 23 -6.80 8.86 33.96
CA PHE A 23 -6.80 8.82 35.42
C PHE A 23 -6.30 10.17 35.92
N THR A 24 -7.13 10.85 36.71
CA THR A 24 -6.88 12.20 37.21
C THR A 24 -7.03 12.23 38.72
N ALA A 25 -6.17 12.99 39.38
CA ALA A 25 -6.26 13.31 40.80
C ALA A 25 -5.87 14.78 41.02
N ALA A 26 -6.32 15.38 42.12
CA ALA A 26 -5.97 16.76 42.43
C ALA A 26 -4.45 16.89 42.66
N ASP A 27 -3.85 17.92 42.08
CA ASP A 27 -2.41 18.24 42.17
C ASP A 27 -1.44 17.17 41.63
N GLU A 28 -1.96 16.13 40.98
CA GLU A 28 -1.19 15.07 40.32
C GLU A 28 -1.26 15.20 38.81
N ARG A 29 -0.22 14.73 38.12
CA ARG A 29 -0.17 14.74 36.65
C ARG A 29 -1.10 13.66 36.10
N THR A 30 -1.93 14.03 35.12
CA THR A 30 -2.88 13.10 34.49
C THR A 30 -2.14 11.91 33.87
N VAL A 31 -2.63 10.69 34.09
CA VAL A 31 -2.13 9.47 33.45
C VAL A 31 -3.06 9.09 32.31
N ALA A 32 -2.52 8.93 31.12
CA ALA A 32 -3.22 8.53 29.92
C ALA A 32 -2.74 7.15 29.46
N VAL A 33 -3.62 6.16 29.52
CA VAL A 33 -3.38 4.82 28.98
C VAL A 33 -4.08 4.72 27.63
N ALA A 34 -3.29 4.45 26.58
CA ALA A 34 -3.77 4.23 25.23
C ALA A 34 -3.63 2.76 24.84
N THR A 35 -4.74 2.12 24.48
CA THR A 35 -4.77 0.72 24.05
C THR A 35 -5.22 0.61 22.60
N GLN A 36 -4.42 -0.04 21.75
CA GLN A 36 -4.66 -0.13 20.31
C GLN A 36 -4.50 -1.56 19.79
N GLY A 37 -5.39 -1.98 18.90
CA GLY A 37 -5.33 -3.23 18.14
C GLY A 37 -4.76 -3.06 16.71
N PRO A 38 -4.60 -4.17 15.97
CA PRO A 38 -3.85 -4.21 14.72
C PRO A 38 -4.46 -3.43 13.54
N ASP A 39 -5.77 -3.16 13.53
CA ASP A 39 -6.48 -2.56 12.39
C ASP A 39 -6.94 -1.11 12.64
N GLU A 40 -6.23 -0.39 13.52
CA GLU A 40 -6.64 0.93 13.99
C GLU A 40 -5.76 2.08 13.47
N GLY A 41 -5.28 1.92 12.23
CA GLY A 41 -4.45 2.89 11.54
C GLY A 41 -2.97 2.79 11.91
N ALA A 42 -2.31 3.95 12.05
CA ALA A 42 -0.89 3.96 12.41
C ALA A 42 -0.70 3.54 13.88
N SER A 43 0.38 2.82 14.18
CA SER A 43 0.59 2.28 15.52
C SER A 43 0.89 3.36 16.57
N LEU A 44 0.56 3.09 17.83
CA LEU A 44 0.91 3.95 18.97
C LEU A 44 2.41 4.23 19.02
N VAL A 45 3.26 3.25 18.69
CA VAL A 45 4.72 3.42 18.65
C VAL A 45 5.14 4.39 17.55
N ASN A 46 4.60 4.24 16.34
CA ASN A 46 5.01 5.05 15.19
C ASN A 46 4.50 6.49 15.24
N ARG A 47 3.47 6.78 16.06
CA ARG A 47 2.85 8.11 16.18
C ARG A 47 2.68 8.55 17.62
N ALA A 48 3.55 8.07 18.52
CA ALA A 48 3.47 8.34 19.95
C ALA A 48 3.36 9.84 20.27
N GLU A 49 4.21 10.66 19.65
CA GLU A 49 4.22 12.12 19.84
C GLU A 49 2.91 12.75 19.37
N GLN A 50 2.40 12.33 18.21
CA GLN A 50 1.17 12.88 17.64
C GLN A 50 -0.05 12.54 18.49
N TYR A 51 -0.15 11.29 18.96
CA TYR A 51 -1.26 10.82 19.77
C TYR A 51 -1.25 11.42 21.18
N ALA A 52 -0.10 11.37 21.87
CA ALA A 52 0.04 11.98 23.18
C ALA A 52 -0.22 13.50 23.13
N ALA A 53 0.27 14.20 22.10
CA ALA A 53 -0.01 15.62 21.92
C ALA A 53 -1.49 15.91 21.59
N ALA A 54 -2.18 15.02 20.89
CA ALA A 54 -3.61 15.14 20.64
C ALA A 54 -4.41 14.99 21.93
N VAL A 55 -4.10 13.98 22.74
CA VAL A 55 -4.73 13.79 24.06
C VAL A 55 -4.44 14.98 24.98
N TRP A 56 -3.20 15.46 25.02
CA TRP A 56 -2.83 16.65 25.79
C TRP A 56 -3.67 17.85 25.38
N ARG A 57 -3.79 18.11 24.07
CA ARG A 57 -4.57 19.23 23.54
C ARG A 57 -6.07 19.11 23.82
N THR A 58 -6.62 17.90 23.81
CA THR A 58 -8.06 17.67 23.94
C THR A 58 -8.51 17.63 25.40
N HIS A 59 -7.77 16.94 26.26
CA HIS A 59 -8.22 16.62 27.63
C HIS A 59 -7.40 17.31 28.72
N CYS A 60 -6.17 17.72 28.44
CA CYS A 60 -5.24 18.31 29.41
C CYS A 60 -4.78 19.71 28.96
N SER A 61 -5.62 20.46 28.24
CA SER A 61 -5.22 21.71 27.56
C SER A 61 -4.80 22.84 28.51
N SER A 62 -5.24 22.78 29.77
CA SER A 62 -4.84 23.69 30.84
C SER A 62 -3.54 23.29 31.54
N GLU A 63 -3.05 22.07 31.33
CA GLU A 63 -1.81 21.58 31.94
C GLU A 63 -0.59 22.05 31.12
N SER A 64 0.48 22.46 31.82
CA SER A 64 1.73 22.91 31.18
C SER A 64 2.60 21.77 30.64
N GLU A 65 2.32 20.54 31.05
CA GLU A 65 3.00 19.32 30.64
C GLU A 65 2.00 18.32 30.02
N PRO A 66 2.43 17.42 29.12
CA PRO A 66 1.55 16.37 28.60
C PRO A 66 1.14 15.40 29.71
N PRO A 67 0.05 14.62 29.57
CA PRO A 67 -0.19 13.53 30.50
C PRO A 67 0.99 12.52 30.50
N ILE A 68 1.14 11.77 31.58
CA ILE A 68 2.01 10.59 31.59
C ILE A 68 1.41 9.58 30.62
N TRP A 69 2.13 9.27 29.56
CA TRP A 69 1.62 8.50 28.44
C TRP A 69 2.04 7.04 28.55
N VAL A 70 1.06 6.15 28.61
CA VAL A 70 1.25 4.70 28.65
C VAL A 70 0.62 4.10 27.40
N GLN A 71 1.33 3.18 26.75
CA GLN A 71 0.89 2.47 25.55
C GLN A 71 0.70 0.99 25.85
N HIS A 72 -0.33 0.42 25.22
CA HIS A 72 -0.58 -1.01 25.17
C HIS A 72 -1.00 -1.38 23.74
N MET A 73 -0.19 -2.20 23.08
CA MET A 73 -0.46 -2.67 21.72
C MET A 73 -0.95 -4.11 21.79
N LEU A 74 -2.15 -4.38 21.30
CA LEU A 74 -2.67 -5.74 21.27
C LEU A 74 -2.16 -6.49 20.03
N PRO A 75 -1.88 -7.80 20.14
CA PRO A 75 -2.15 -8.67 21.28
C PRO A 75 -1.00 -8.77 22.32
N ASP A 76 -0.07 -7.83 22.36
CA ASP A 76 1.01 -7.87 23.35
C ASP A 76 0.45 -7.69 24.76
N GLU A 77 1.06 -8.35 25.75
CA GLU A 77 0.63 -8.28 27.16
C GLU A 77 1.29 -7.10 27.90
N GLU A 78 2.31 -6.47 27.31
CA GLU A 78 3.13 -5.47 27.99
C GLU A 78 2.56 -4.05 27.87
N PHE A 79 2.68 -3.29 28.95
CA PHE A 79 2.49 -1.84 28.95
C PHE A 79 3.84 -1.14 28.88
N SER A 80 3.91 -0.02 28.17
CA SER A 80 5.09 0.83 28.13
C SER A 80 4.75 2.27 28.47
N VAL A 81 5.46 2.85 29.44
CA VAL A 81 5.46 4.30 29.62
C VAL A 81 6.40 4.94 28.60
N VAL A 82 5.96 6.05 28.02
CA VAL A 82 6.73 6.80 27.03
C VAL A 82 7.11 8.16 27.58
N SER A 83 8.41 8.43 27.63
CA SER A 83 8.95 9.76 27.91
C SER A 83 9.10 10.57 26.62
N PHE A 84 8.89 11.89 26.69
CA PHE A 84 9.06 12.80 25.56
C PHE A 84 9.85 14.04 25.96
N ASP A 85 10.57 14.61 25.01
CA ASP A 85 11.04 15.99 25.07
C ASP A 85 9.90 16.94 24.74
N VAL A 86 9.57 17.87 25.66
CA VAL A 86 8.56 18.90 25.44
C VAL A 86 9.22 20.13 24.82
N THR A 87 9.01 20.34 23.51
CA THR A 87 9.63 21.45 22.78
C THR A 87 8.73 22.68 22.65
N GLY A 88 7.49 22.58 23.12
CA GLY A 88 6.50 23.66 23.11
C GLY A 88 5.11 23.16 23.49
N PRO A 89 4.10 24.04 23.57
CA PRO A 89 2.73 23.65 23.87
C PRO A 89 2.21 22.61 22.88
N PHE A 90 1.85 21.42 23.37
CA PHE A 90 1.38 20.31 22.55
C PHE A 90 2.37 19.86 21.48
N GLN A 91 3.66 20.01 21.74
CA GLN A 91 4.75 19.59 20.85
C GLN A 91 5.70 18.67 21.60
N LEU A 92 5.74 17.42 21.16
CA LEU A 92 6.53 16.34 21.75
C LEU A 92 7.53 15.82 20.73
N LYS A 93 8.71 15.40 21.19
CA LYS A 93 9.77 14.79 20.38
C LYS A 93 10.50 13.71 21.17
N ALA A 94 11.36 12.97 20.46
CA ALA A 94 12.31 12.03 21.05
C ALA A 94 11.67 11.04 22.03
N PRO A 95 10.67 10.24 21.58
CA PRO A 95 10.02 9.27 22.43
C PRO A 95 11.02 8.22 22.94
N GLY A 96 10.88 7.85 24.21
CA GLY A 96 11.65 6.77 24.86
C GLY A 96 10.73 5.84 25.63
N TRP A 97 10.83 4.53 25.39
CA TRP A 97 9.92 3.52 25.93
C TRP A 97 10.55 2.77 27.09
N HIS A 98 9.76 2.52 28.12
CA HIS A 98 10.13 1.69 29.26
C HIS A 98 8.94 0.80 29.62
N THR A 99 9.17 -0.52 29.66
CA THR A 99 8.15 -1.48 30.07
C THR A 99 7.75 -1.25 31.53
N LEU A 100 6.44 -1.33 31.80
CA LEU A 100 5.87 -1.31 33.14
C LEU A 100 5.41 -2.71 33.53
N THR A 101 5.56 -3.05 34.81
CA THR A 101 4.82 -4.16 35.42
C THR A 101 3.40 -3.72 35.78
N ASP A 102 2.48 -4.67 35.94
CA ASP A 102 1.10 -4.39 36.37
C ASP A 102 1.06 -3.60 37.70
N GLU A 103 1.91 -3.94 38.66
CA GLU A 103 2.02 -3.23 39.94
C GLU A 103 2.45 -1.76 39.75
N GLN A 104 3.41 -1.51 38.85
CA GLN A 104 3.85 -0.16 38.52
C GLN A 104 2.73 0.62 37.82
N LEU A 105 1.98 -0.02 36.94
CA LEU A 105 0.85 0.58 36.24
C LEU A 105 -0.29 0.95 37.20
N THR A 106 -0.69 0.02 38.09
CA THR A 106 -1.73 0.29 39.11
C THR A 106 -1.29 1.39 40.08
N THR A 107 0.00 1.40 40.47
CA THR A 107 0.55 2.46 41.32
C THR A 107 0.50 3.81 40.61
N LEU A 108 0.86 3.85 39.32
CA LEU A 108 0.87 5.06 38.51
C LEU A 108 -0.55 5.61 38.29
N ALA A 109 -1.51 4.74 37.93
CA ALA A 109 -2.89 5.12 37.67
C ALA A 109 -3.73 5.33 38.94
N GLY A 110 -3.24 4.85 40.09
CA GLY A 110 -3.95 4.86 41.38
C GLY A 110 -5.07 3.82 41.49
N CYS A 111 -5.28 2.98 40.48
CA CYS A 111 -6.26 1.90 40.43
C CYS A 111 -5.94 0.91 39.30
N ASP A 112 -6.68 -0.19 39.24
CA ASP A 112 -6.50 -1.18 38.19
C ASP A 112 -6.86 -0.62 36.81
N VAL A 113 -5.97 -0.86 35.84
CA VAL A 113 -6.15 -0.49 34.44
C VAL A 113 -6.68 -1.69 33.67
N ASP A 114 -7.78 -1.51 32.95
CA ASP A 114 -8.33 -2.54 32.08
C ASP A 114 -7.49 -2.66 30.79
N PRO A 115 -6.81 -3.79 30.55
CA PRO A 115 -5.91 -3.95 29.40
C PRO A 115 -6.66 -4.20 28.08
N SER A 116 -7.97 -4.46 28.12
CA SER A 116 -8.73 -4.77 26.92
C SER A 116 -8.98 -3.52 26.06
N ARG A 117 -9.50 -3.73 24.83
CA ARG A 117 -10.09 -2.64 24.05
C ARG A 117 -11.37 -2.06 24.65
N GLY A 118 -11.92 -2.69 25.68
CA GLY A 118 -13.17 -2.30 26.31
C GLY A 118 -14.40 -2.68 25.48
N ASP A 119 -15.53 -2.81 26.17
CA ASP A 119 -16.78 -3.30 25.59
C ASP A 119 -17.42 -2.33 24.57
N GLY A 120 -16.97 -1.07 24.54
CA GLY A 120 -17.39 -0.08 23.54
C GLY A 120 -16.53 -0.02 22.28
N TYR A 121 -15.62 -0.97 22.08
CA TYR A 121 -14.82 -1.04 20.86
C TYR A 121 -15.68 -1.33 19.64
N VAL A 122 -15.48 -0.54 18.58
CA VAL A 122 -16.08 -0.76 17.28
C VAL A 122 -14.95 -0.99 16.29
N ALA A 123 -14.80 -2.24 15.84
CA ALA A 123 -13.80 -2.59 14.84
C ALA A 123 -14.00 -1.76 13.57
N PHE A 124 -12.89 -1.23 13.05
CA PHE A 124 -12.93 -0.61 11.73
C PHE A 124 -13.24 -1.71 10.71
N VAL A 125 -14.40 -1.59 10.08
CA VAL A 125 -14.73 -2.41 8.92
C VAL A 125 -14.15 -1.68 7.71
N PRO A 126 -13.05 -2.16 7.11
CA PRO A 126 -12.55 -1.56 5.89
C PRO A 126 -13.66 -1.57 4.84
N PRO A 127 -13.73 -0.54 3.97
CA PRO A 127 -14.57 -0.67 2.79
C PRO A 127 -14.14 -1.93 2.04
N PRO A 128 -15.05 -2.59 1.32
CA PRO A 128 -14.65 -3.73 0.50
C PRO A 128 -13.49 -3.30 -0.41
N PRO A 129 -12.50 -4.18 -0.64
CA PRO A 129 -11.38 -3.82 -1.48
C PRO A 129 -11.88 -3.48 -2.88
N ASP A 130 -11.20 -2.53 -3.52
CA ASP A 130 -11.38 -2.33 -4.95
C ASP A 130 -11.06 -3.66 -5.66
N ARG A 131 -11.84 -3.97 -6.69
CA ARG A 131 -11.73 -5.24 -7.39
C ARG A 131 -10.73 -5.13 -8.51
N LEU A 132 -9.85 -6.11 -8.60
CA LEU A 132 -8.86 -6.14 -9.66
C LEU A 132 -9.58 -6.35 -10.99
N ARG A 133 -9.16 -5.59 -12.00
CA ARG A 133 -9.63 -5.78 -13.35
C ARG A 133 -8.48 -5.73 -14.34
N TYR A 134 -8.51 -6.61 -15.33
CA TYR A 134 -7.60 -6.52 -16.47
C TYR A 134 -8.28 -5.86 -17.66
N ASP A 135 -7.79 -4.70 -18.08
CA ASP A 135 -8.30 -4.03 -19.27
C ASP A 135 -7.35 -4.16 -20.45
N ILE A 136 -7.92 -4.23 -21.66
CA ILE A 136 -7.15 -4.23 -22.91
C ILE A 136 -7.11 -2.80 -23.42
N ILE A 137 -5.92 -2.20 -23.46
CA ILE A 137 -5.75 -0.81 -23.86
C ILE A 137 -4.75 -0.72 -25.03
N PRO A 138 -5.01 0.13 -26.04
CA PRO A 138 -4.00 0.47 -27.03
C PRO A 138 -2.75 1.06 -26.36
N VAL A 139 -1.56 0.55 -26.67
CA VAL A 139 -0.30 1.04 -26.05
C VAL A 139 -0.09 2.54 -26.32
N ALA A 140 -0.63 3.05 -27.42
CA ALA A 140 -0.63 4.47 -27.75
C ALA A 140 -1.43 5.35 -26.77
N HIS A 141 -2.42 4.78 -26.07
CA HIS A 141 -3.25 5.49 -25.08
C HIS A 141 -2.67 5.42 -23.66
N LEU A 142 -1.64 4.61 -23.43
CA LEU A 142 -0.97 4.61 -22.13
C LEU A 142 -0.22 5.94 -21.91
N PRO A 143 -0.09 6.40 -20.66
CA PRO A 143 0.65 7.62 -20.32
C PRO A 143 2.07 7.63 -20.88
N GLU A 144 2.64 8.79 -21.17
CA GLU A 144 4.02 8.87 -21.65
C GLU A 144 4.98 8.27 -20.61
N PRO A 145 5.78 7.23 -20.97
CA PRO A 145 6.73 6.66 -20.04
C PRO A 145 7.81 7.67 -19.65
N GLN A 146 7.94 7.95 -18.35
CA GLN A 146 8.92 8.90 -17.84
C GLN A 146 10.27 8.22 -17.60
N PRO A 147 11.41 8.92 -17.79
CA PRO A 147 12.73 8.39 -17.47
C PRO A 147 12.79 7.86 -16.02
N PHE A 148 13.18 6.61 -15.85
CA PHE A 148 13.24 5.97 -14.53
C PHE A 148 14.44 5.04 -14.43
N ARG A 149 15.44 5.44 -13.63
CA ARG A 149 16.67 4.72 -13.20
C ARG A 149 17.59 4.16 -14.30
N GLU A 150 17.05 3.66 -15.40
CA GLU A 150 17.74 2.94 -16.46
C GLU A 150 18.00 3.83 -17.69
N PRO A 151 19.22 3.76 -18.29
CA PRO A 151 19.58 4.59 -19.46
C PRO A 151 18.67 4.41 -20.68
N CYS A 152 18.07 3.23 -20.84
CA CYS A 152 17.16 2.93 -21.95
C CYS A 152 15.87 3.77 -21.93
N MET A 153 15.46 4.27 -20.76
CA MET A 153 14.25 5.10 -20.61
C MET A 153 14.44 6.53 -21.14
N SER A 154 15.68 6.99 -21.32
CA SER A 154 15.98 8.38 -21.73
C SER A 154 16.09 8.58 -23.25
N ARG A 155 16.16 7.50 -24.04
CA ARG A 155 16.40 7.58 -25.50
C ARG A 155 15.11 7.70 -26.33
N ARG A 156 14.77 8.90 -26.81
CA ARG A 156 13.70 9.05 -27.80
C ARG A 156 14.05 8.28 -29.08
N VAL A 157 13.25 7.27 -29.43
CA VAL A 157 13.42 6.50 -30.67
C VAL A 157 12.70 7.25 -31.80
N SER A 158 13.36 7.47 -32.94
CA SER A 158 12.72 8.09 -34.11
C SER A 158 11.65 7.17 -34.70
N ARG A 159 10.65 7.72 -35.40
CA ARG A 159 9.58 6.93 -36.06
C ARG A 159 10.13 5.89 -37.05
N LEU A 160 11.21 6.23 -37.77
CA LEU A 160 11.93 5.29 -38.64
C LEU A 160 12.58 4.15 -37.82
N GLY A 161 13.11 4.46 -36.65
CA GLY A 161 13.64 3.47 -35.71
C GLY A 161 12.57 2.50 -35.17
N ILE A 162 11.34 2.97 -34.95
CA ILE A 162 10.20 2.12 -34.55
C ILE A 162 9.84 1.16 -35.70
N LEU A 163 9.73 1.68 -36.93
CA LEU A 163 9.42 0.85 -38.11
C LEU A 163 10.47 -0.23 -38.36
N LEU A 164 11.76 0.13 -38.27
CA LEU A 164 12.87 -0.83 -38.42
C LEU A 164 12.89 -1.88 -37.30
N ARG A 165 12.46 -1.53 -36.08
CA ARG A 165 12.37 -2.47 -34.95
C ARG A 165 11.21 -3.45 -35.11
N ARG A 166 10.03 -3.01 -35.56
CA ARG A 166 8.90 -3.90 -35.90
C ARG A 166 9.31 -4.97 -36.92
N ILE A 167 10.14 -4.61 -37.90
CA ILE A 167 10.65 -5.55 -38.91
C ILE A 167 11.72 -6.47 -38.31
N ARG A 168 12.59 -5.94 -37.43
CA ARG A 168 13.67 -6.71 -36.79
C ARG A 168 13.19 -7.69 -35.71
N GLN A 169 12.06 -7.46 -35.05
CA GLN A 169 11.52 -8.37 -34.03
C GLN A 169 11.16 -9.76 -34.57
N ARG A 170 10.99 -9.92 -35.89
CA ARG A 170 10.85 -11.23 -36.55
C ARG A 170 12.16 -12.03 -36.64
N ARG A 171 13.29 -11.51 -36.14
CA ARG A 171 14.57 -12.22 -36.05
C ARG A 171 15.21 -12.00 -34.67
N PRO A 172 15.73 -13.06 -34.01
CA PRO A 172 16.43 -12.89 -32.75
C PRO A 172 17.79 -12.21 -32.99
N GLY A 173 17.88 -10.92 -32.65
CA GLY A 173 19.14 -10.19 -32.41
C GLY A 173 19.24 -8.79 -33.03
N PRO A 174 20.11 -7.88 -32.54
CA PRO A 174 20.88 -7.83 -31.29
C PRO A 174 20.55 -6.54 -30.50
N GLY A 175 19.79 -6.66 -29.42
CA GLY A 175 19.65 -5.63 -28.37
C GLY A 175 20.44 -6.00 -27.12
N ALA A 176 21.59 -6.66 -27.27
CA ALA A 176 22.27 -7.44 -26.23
C ALA A 176 22.57 -6.67 -24.93
N GLY A 177 22.65 -5.33 -24.96
CA GLY A 177 22.99 -4.49 -23.80
C GLY A 177 21.93 -3.49 -23.34
N CYS A 178 20.64 -3.66 -23.65
CA CYS A 178 19.60 -2.73 -23.16
C CYS A 178 19.11 -3.11 -21.76
N CYS A 179 17.99 -3.82 -21.64
CA CYS A 179 17.48 -4.38 -20.39
C CYS A 179 16.68 -5.66 -20.72
N TRP A 180 16.24 -6.39 -19.70
CA TRP A 180 15.38 -7.57 -19.90
C TRP A 180 14.07 -7.23 -20.63
N TYR A 181 13.42 -6.09 -20.31
CA TYR A 181 12.16 -5.68 -20.93
C TYR A 181 12.30 -5.44 -22.44
N HIS A 182 13.33 -4.72 -22.90
CA HIS A 182 13.53 -4.46 -24.34
C HIS A 182 13.96 -5.69 -25.15
N LYS A 183 14.29 -6.80 -24.49
CA LYS A 183 14.61 -8.08 -25.13
C LYS A 183 13.39 -8.96 -25.36
N GLN A 184 12.24 -8.63 -24.77
CA GLN A 184 11.01 -9.41 -24.89
C GLN A 184 10.30 -9.14 -26.23
N ASP A 185 9.68 -10.17 -26.79
CA ASP A 185 8.67 -10.00 -27.83
C ASP A 185 7.32 -9.65 -27.20
N TRP A 186 7.18 -8.39 -26.82
CA TRP A 186 5.95 -7.91 -26.17
C TRP A 186 4.72 -7.99 -27.07
N ALA A 187 4.87 -8.07 -28.39
CA ALA A 187 3.71 -8.25 -29.27
C ALA A 187 3.15 -9.66 -29.10
N ALA A 188 4.01 -10.68 -29.17
CA ALA A 188 3.62 -12.07 -28.94
C ALA A 188 3.09 -12.29 -27.51
N VAL A 189 3.79 -11.77 -26.51
CA VAL A 189 3.39 -11.92 -25.10
C VAL A 189 2.07 -11.21 -24.81
N SER A 190 1.84 -10.01 -25.36
CA SER A 190 0.57 -9.29 -25.14
C SER A 190 -0.61 -10.01 -25.78
N GLU A 191 -0.46 -10.51 -27.01
CA GLU A 191 -1.54 -11.27 -27.67
C GLU A 191 -1.80 -12.61 -26.97
N LEU A 192 -0.76 -13.28 -26.47
CA LEU A 192 -0.92 -14.48 -25.63
C LEU A 192 -1.67 -14.16 -24.34
N ALA A 193 -1.30 -13.08 -23.63
CA ALA A 193 -1.95 -12.65 -22.40
C ALA A 193 -3.43 -12.32 -22.62
N ILE A 194 -3.74 -11.55 -23.66
CA ILE A 194 -5.10 -11.15 -24.03
C ILE A 194 -5.95 -12.40 -24.32
N ARG A 195 -5.47 -13.30 -25.19
CA ARG A 195 -6.20 -14.51 -25.54
C ARG A 195 -6.48 -15.39 -24.32
N LEU A 196 -5.46 -15.65 -23.50
CA LEU A 196 -5.62 -16.53 -22.34
C LEU A 196 -6.49 -15.89 -21.24
N ALA A 197 -6.44 -14.57 -21.06
CA ALA A 197 -7.35 -13.86 -20.15
C ALA A 197 -8.80 -13.91 -20.66
N ASP A 198 -9.02 -13.75 -21.96
CA ASP A 198 -10.35 -13.90 -22.57
C ASP A 198 -10.88 -15.33 -22.44
N ASP A 199 -10.03 -16.35 -22.67
CA ASP A 199 -10.39 -17.76 -22.45
C ASP A 199 -10.73 -18.03 -20.97
N ALA A 200 -9.95 -17.50 -20.03
CA ALA A 200 -10.22 -17.62 -18.60
C ALA A 200 -11.57 -16.98 -18.21
N ARG A 201 -11.93 -15.83 -18.79
CA ARG A 201 -13.23 -15.20 -18.59
C ARG A 201 -14.39 -15.99 -19.18
N GLN A 202 -14.18 -16.64 -20.34
CA GLN A 202 -15.17 -17.55 -20.91
C GLN A 202 -15.43 -18.76 -19.98
N ASP A 203 -14.39 -19.22 -19.30
CA ASP A 203 -14.47 -20.24 -18.24
C ASP A 203 -15.02 -19.70 -16.91
N ARG A 204 -15.43 -18.42 -16.86
CA ARG A 204 -15.99 -17.72 -15.70
C ARG A 204 -15.03 -17.55 -14.53
N LEU A 205 -13.72 -17.47 -14.79
CA LEU A 205 -12.76 -17.08 -13.77
C LEU A 205 -12.92 -15.58 -13.44
N ALA A 206 -12.77 -15.24 -12.17
CA ALA A 206 -12.70 -13.86 -11.74
C ALA A 206 -11.35 -13.24 -12.15
N ASP A 207 -11.30 -11.92 -12.32
CA ASP A 207 -10.07 -11.25 -12.75
C ASP A 207 -8.96 -11.40 -11.68
N GLU A 208 -9.30 -11.56 -10.40
CA GLU A 208 -8.35 -11.87 -9.32
C GLU A 208 -7.59 -13.19 -9.56
N ASP A 209 -8.24 -14.18 -10.17
CA ASP A 209 -7.66 -15.51 -10.42
C ASP A 209 -6.87 -15.57 -11.75
N ILE A 210 -7.16 -14.67 -12.69
CA ILE A 210 -6.51 -14.63 -14.02
C ILE A 210 -5.00 -14.47 -13.89
N GLY A 211 -4.53 -13.72 -12.89
CA GLY A 211 -3.12 -13.47 -12.65
C GLY A 211 -2.29 -14.73 -12.39
N GLU A 212 -2.89 -15.71 -11.73
CA GLU A 212 -2.27 -17.00 -11.40
C GLU A 212 -2.54 -18.04 -12.49
N GLU A 213 -3.77 -18.10 -13.00
CA GLU A 213 -4.20 -19.15 -13.93
C GLU A 213 -3.63 -19.00 -15.34
N VAL A 214 -3.48 -17.77 -15.85
CA VAL A 214 -3.00 -17.56 -17.22
C VAL A 214 -1.54 -18.03 -17.43
N PRO A 215 -0.58 -17.72 -16.55
CA PRO A 215 0.75 -18.33 -16.62
C PRO A 215 0.71 -19.87 -16.58
N GLU A 216 -0.11 -20.47 -15.73
CA GLU A 216 -0.24 -21.94 -15.66
C GLU A 216 -0.82 -22.54 -16.96
N ARG A 217 -1.83 -21.91 -17.56
CA ARG A 217 -2.37 -22.29 -18.87
C ARG A 217 -1.29 -22.20 -19.95
N ALA A 218 -0.51 -21.13 -19.96
CA ALA A 218 0.59 -20.98 -20.91
C ALA A 218 1.67 -22.05 -20.75
N ARG A 219 2.02 -22.44 -19.51
CA ARG A 219 2.95 -23.56 -19.25
C ARG A 219 2.41 -24.88 -19.80
N ARG A 220 1.12 -25.16 -19.61
CA ARG A 220 0.46 -26.37 -20.17
C ARG A 220 0.46 -26.40 -21.70
N LEU A 221 0.47 -25.24 -22.36
CA LEU A 221 0.59 -25.10 -23.81
C LEU A 221 2.03 -25.20 -24.32
N GLY A 222 3.01 -25.44 -23.44
CA GLY A 222 4.43 -25.56 -23.80
C GLY A 222 5.09 -24.24 -24.19
N VAL A 223 4.56 -23.11 -23.70
CA VAL A 223 5.20 -21.80 -23.87
C VAL A 223 6.53 -21.79 -23.12
N ALA A 224 7.57 -21.21 -23.73
CA ALA A 224 8.91 -21.19 -23.15
C ALA A 224 8.96 -20.35 -21.86
N ASP A 225 9.75 -20.79 -20.87
CA ASP A 225 9.88 -20.15 -19.54
C ASP A 225 10.17 -18.64 -19.61
N HIS A 226 10.94 -18.23 -20.61
CA HIS A 226 11.24 -16.81 -20.85
C HIS A 226 9.98 -15.98 -21.07
N ASP A 227 9.04 -16.48 -21.89
CA ASP A 227 7.80 -15.80 -22.23
C ASP A 227 6.75 -15.96 -21.12
N ILE A 228 6.80 -17.08 -20.38
CA ILE A 228 6.04 -17.25 -19.14
C ILE A 228 6.39 -16.17 -18.13
N ARG A 229 7.68 -15.91 -17.90
CA ARG A 229 8.12 -14.83 -17.00
C ARG A 229 7.66 -13.45 -17.48
N ALA A 230 7.65 -13.22 -18.80
CA ALA A 230 7.12 -11.98 -19.38
C ALA A 230 5.62 -11.83 -19.13
N LEU A 231 4.87 -12.92 -19.29
CA LEU A 231 3.43 -13.02 -19.04
C LEU A 231 3.08 -12.82 -17.55
N GLU A 232 3.76 -13.49 -16.62
CA GLU A 232 3.63 -13.28 -15.18
C GLU A 232 3.86 -11.80 -14.83
N SER A 233 4.85 -11.17 -15.46
CA SER A 233 5.15 -9.77 -15.21
C SER A 233 4.05 -8.81 -15.72
N LEU A 234 3.21 -9.24 -16.67
CA LEU A 234 2.08 -8.46 -17.16
C LEU A 234 0.83 -8.62 -16.30
N LEU A 235 0.67 -9.76 -15.64
CA LEU A 235 -0.54 -10.09 -14.94
C LEU A 235 -0.40 -10.00 -13.42
N SER A 236 0.79 -10.19 -12.84
CA SER A 236 0.96 -10.08 -11.39
C SER A 236 0.60 -8.67 -10.89
N PRO A 237 -0.30 -8.53 -9.89
CA PRO A 237 -0.67 -7.23 -9.32
C PRO A 237 0.54 -6.42 -8.82
N ALA A 238 1.60 -7.11 -8.38
CA ALA A 238 2.84 -6.49 -7.92
C ALA A 238 3.75 -5.97 -9.04
N ALA A 239 3.56 -6.39 -10.30
CA ALA A 239 4.47 -6.13 -11.41
C ALA A 239 3.82 -5.62 -12.72
N ALA A 240 2.49 -5.73 -12.83
CA ALA A 240 1.71 -5.41 -14.02
C ALA A 240 1.85 -3.94 -14.46
N ILE A 241 1.33 -3.63 -15.64
CA ILE A 241 1.19 -2.24 -16.07
C ILE A 241 -0.04 -1.68 -15.36
N PHE A 242 0.20 -0.73 -14.46
CA PHE A 242 -0.85 -0.04 -13.71
C PHE A 242 -0.82 1.45 -14.05
N PRO A 243 -1.55 1.86 -15.12
CA PRO A 243 -1.58 3.24 -15.56
C PRO A 243 -2.61 4.07 -14.78
N HIS A 244 -2.28 5.33 -14.50
CA HIS A 244 -3.24 6.37 -14.15
C HIS A 244 -3.58 7.13 -15.43
N LEU A 245 -4.85 7.09 -15.85
CA LEU A 245 -5.33 7.74 -17.08
C LEU A 245 -6.04 9.08 -16.84
N GLY A 246 -6.13 9.50 -15.56
CA GLY A 246 -6.81 10.71 -15.13
C GLY A 246 -6.01 12.01 -15.35
N PRO A 247 -6.34 13.10 -14.63
CA PRO A 247 -5.74 14.43 -14.83
C PRO A 247 -4.23 14.47 -14.60
N ASP A 248 -3.70 13.57 -13.78
CA ASP A 248 -2.26 13.38 -13.56
C ASP A 248 -1.82 12.02 -14.14
N PRO A 249 -1.64 11.90 -15.47
CA PRO A 249 -1.39 10.63 -16.11
C PRO A 249 0.00 10.11 -15.77
N GLY A 250 0.09 8.82 -15.42
CA GLY A 250 1.33 8.22 -14.95
C GLY A 250 1.21 6.71 -14.73
N TYR A 251 2.10 6.16 -13.91
CA TYR A 251 2.12 4.74 -13.61
C TYR A 251 2.39 4.53 -12.12
N THR A 252 1.61 3.66 -11.47
CA THR A 252 2.04 3.03 -10.22
C THR A 252 3.13 1.99 -10.52
N ASN A 253 2.95 1.20 -11.59
CA ASN A 253 3.93 0.24 -12.05
C ASN A 253 3.86 0.02 -13.58
N GLY A 254 4.89 -0.61 -14.14
CA GLY A 254 4.96 -0.97 -15.56
C GLY A 254 5.46 0.13 -16.48
N ASN A 255 5.93 1.27 -15.96
CA ASN A 255 6.50 2.38 -16.75
C ASN A 255 7.57 1.88 -17.76
N HIS A 256 8.51 1.05 -17.31
CA HIS A 256 9.56 0.49 -18.17
C HIS A 256 9.00 -0.47 -19.23
N ARG A 257 8.01 -1.29 -18.88
CA ARG A 257 7.36 -2.21 -19.82
C ARG A 257 6.58 -1.45 -20.89
N ALA A 258 5.81 -0.45 -20.48
CA ALA A 258 5.10 0.45 -21.40
C ALA A 258 6.08 1.14 -22.36
N ARG A 259 7.26 1.56 -21.89
CA ARG A 259 8.32 2.07 -22.77
C ARG A 259 8.81 1.02 -23.76
N ALA A 260 9.17 -0.18 -23.29
CA ALA A 260 9.64 -1.24 -24.16
C ALA A 260 8.60 -1.62 -25.23
N MET A 261 7.32 -1.70 -24.86
CA MET A 261 6.20 -1.94 -25.75
C MET A 261 6.02 -0.83 -26.79
N ARG A 262 6.10 0.44 -26.36
CA ARG A 262 6.01 1.59 -27.27
C ARG A 262 7.18 1.65 -28.25
N ASP A 263 8.40 1.40 -27.78
CA ASP A 263 9.60 1.34 -28.62
C ASP A 263 9.56 0.15 -29.61
N ALA A 264 8.91 -0.94 -29.22
CA ALA A 264 8.60 -2.11 -30.04
C ALA A 264 7.44 -1.85 -31.03
N GLY A 265 6.62 -0.83 -30.77
CA GLY A 265 5.41 -0.55 -31.52
C GLY A 265 4.34 -1.63 -31.34
N VAL A 266 4.19 -2.17 -30.14
CA VAL A 266 3.06 -3.03 -29.76
C VAL A 266 1.76 -2.24 -29.90
N GLU A 267 0.71 -2.86 -30.41
CA GLU A 267 -0.56 -2.18 -30.70
C GLU A 267 -1.44 -2.04 -29.45
N ARG A 268 -1.65 -3.15 -28.74
CA ARG A 268 -2.47 -3.24 -27.54
C ARG A 268 -1.82 -4.16 -26.52
N THR A 269 -2.17 -3.95 -25.26
CA THR A 269 -1.70 -4.81 -24.17
C THR A 269 -2.73 -4.87 -23.06
N ILE A 270 -2.51 -5.77 -22.12
CA ILE A 270 -3.31 -5.92 -20.91
C ILE A 270 -2.72 -5.03 -19.82
N VAL A 271 -3.58 -4.33 -19.08
CA VAL A 271 -3.22 -3.50 -17.93
C VAL A 271 -4.07 -3.88 -16.74
N THR A 272 -3.56 -3.62 -15.54
CA THR A 272 -4.33 -3.76 -14.30
C THR A 272 -4.97 -2.41 -13.97
N THR A 273 -6.28 -2.44 -13.79
CA THR A 273 -7.10 -1.38 -13.24
C THR A 273 -7.81 -1.91 -12.00
N TYR A 274 -8.42 -1.01 -11.24
CA TYR A 274 -9.23 -1.36 -10.08
C TYR A 274 -10.59 -0.74 -10.25
N LEU A 275 -11.63 -1.56 -10.12
CA LEU A 275 -13.01 -1.10 -10.05
C LEU A 275 -13.40 -0.86 -8.59
N PRO A 276 -14.34 0.07 -8.33
CA PRO A 276 -14.99 0.12 -7.04
C PRO A 276 -15.56 -1.25 -6.64
N PRO A 277 -15.82 -1.47 -5.35
CA PRO A 277 -16.57 -2.62 -4.85
C PRO A 277 -17.87 -2.87 -5.62
N GLU A 278 -18.34 -4.11 -5.67
CA GLU A 278 -19.67 -4.38 -6.24
C GLU A 278 -20.76 -3.59 -5.50
N GLY A 279 -21.62 -2.91 -6.26
CA GLY A 279 -22.79 -2.20 -5.71
C GLY A 279 -22.58 -0.71 -5.39
N THR A 280 -21.43 -0.12 -5.69
CA THR A 280 -21.17 1.32 -5.56
C THR A 280 -21.18 2.02 -6.93
N ASN A 281 -22.39 2.28 -7.47
CA ASN A 281 -22.61 3.17 -8.63
C ASN A 281 -23.34 4.44 -8.22
#